data_AF-A0A1Q6RUY8-F1
#
_entry.id   AF-A0A1Q6RUY8-F1
#
_cell.length_a   1.000
_cell.length_b   1.000
_cell.length_c   1.000
_cell.angle_alpha   90.00
_cell.angle_beta   90.00
_cell.angle_gamma   90.00
#
_symmetry.space_group_name_H-M   'P 1'
#
loop_
_entity.id
_entity.type
_entity.pdbx_description
1 polymer ?
#
loop_
_entity_poly.entity_id
_entity_poly.type
_entity_poly.pdbx_seq_one_letter_code
_entity_poly.pdbx_strand_id
1 'polypeptide(L)'
;MEEYEYLENLNSEELAKIIDQMLDFEETTKALMILEEKDSQKALELGKDIIKNNKGDDYLQATVWNVFFFDNQKDMIDVIDKRKEEIGKILLDEIIIDLTKNKVAISKDFLEKLRRTYAAIDNKMNMRCKYEEFLEYGENEK
;
A
#
# COMPACT_ATOMS: atom_id res chain seq x y z
N MET A 1 -20.00 -19.64 12.21
CA MET A 1 -20.13 -18.67 11.12
C MET A 1 -18.82 -17.94 11.12
N GLU A 2 -18.02 -18.13 10.07
CA GLU A 2 -16.74 -17.43 10.00
C GLU A 2 -17.02 -15.93 9.86
N GLU A 3 -16.20 -15.11 10.52
CA GLU A 3 -16.38 -13.66 10.52
C GLU A 3 -16.34 -13.14 9.07
N TYR A 4 -17.32 -12.31 8.70
CA TYR A 4 -17.47 -11.72 7.37
C TYR A 4 -17.68 -12.71 6.19
N GLU A 5 -18.12 -13.94 6.43
CA GLU A 5 -18.43 -14.92 5.37
C GLU A 5 -19.52 -14.42 4.38
N TYR A 6 -20.37 -13.47 4.80
CA TYR A 6 -21.40 -12.89 3.94
C TYR A 6 -20.82 -12.09 2.76
N LEU A 7 -19.60 -11.56 2.89
CA LEU A 7 -18.95 -10.75 1.85
C LEU A 7 -18.81 -11.51 0.52
N GLU A 8 -18.59 -12.82 0.58
CA GLU A 8 -18.45 -13.69 -0.60
C GLU A 8 -19.68 -13.66 -1.51
N ASN A 9 -20.86 -13.42 -0.94
CA ASN A 9 -22.14 -13.40 -1.64
C ASN A 9 -22.49 -12.01 -2.20
N LEU A 10 -21.71 -10.98 -1.86
CA LEU A 10 -21.94 -9.62 -2.34
C LEU A 10 -21.44 -9.43 -3.77
N ASN A 11 -22.09 -8.53 -4.49
CA ASN A 11 -21.62 -8.07 -5.78
C ASN A 11 -20.57 -6.95 -5.64
N SER A 12 -19.89 -6.61 -6.75
CA SER A 12 -18.79 -5.64 -6.75
C SER A 12 -19.20 -4.24 -6.25
N GLU A 13 -20.45 -3.80 -6.46
CA GLU A 13 -20.92 -2.50 -5.95
C GLU A 13 -21.20 -2.52 -4.45
N GLU A 14 -21.68 -3.64 -3.92
CA GLU A 14 -21.91 -3.82 -2.49
C GLU A 14 -20.58 -3.86 -1.73
N LEU A 15 -19.61 -4.61 -2.26
CA LEU A 15 -18.24 -4.64 -1.72
C LEU A 15 -17.58 -3.26 -1.77
N ALA A 16 -17.69 -2.56 -2.89
CA ALA A 16 -17.15 -1.20 -3.03
C ALA A 16 -17.74 -0.22 -1.99
N LYS A 17 -19.02 -0.35 -1.64
CA LYS A 17 -19.64 0.49 -0.60
C LYS A 17 -19.06 0.22 0.78
N ILE A 18 -18.83 -1.05 1.12
CA ILE A 18 -18.20 -1.43 2.40
C ILE A 18 -16.79 -0.83 2.47
N ILE A 19 -16.02 -0.97 1.40
CA ILE A 19 -14.67 -0.43 1.29
C ILE A 19 -14.66 1.10 1.37
N ASP A 20 -15.61 1.80 0.76
CA ASP A 20 -15.66 3.27 0.84
C ASP A 20 -16.08 3.77 2.23
N GLN A 21 -16.96 3.04 2.92
CA GLN A 21 -17.44 3.40 4.26
C GLN A 21 -16.39 3.18 5.35
N MET A 22 -15.53 2.16 5.21
CA MET A 22 -14.43 1.84 6.13
C MET A 22 -14.83 1.82 7.61
N LEU A 23 -16.01 1.29 7.94
CA LEU A 23 -16.51 1.25 9.32
C LEU A 23 -15.72 0.27 10.19
N ASP A 24 -15.28 -0.83 9.59
CA ASP A 24 -14.42 -1.85 10.19
C ASP A 24 -13.27 -2.15 9.22
N PHE A 25 -12.02 -2.06 9.67
CA PHE A 25 -10.84 -2.24 8.81
C PHE A 25 -10.57 -3.70 8.44
N GLU A 26 -10.97 -4.66 9.28
CA GLU A 26 -10.85 -6.08 8.96
C GLU A 26 -11.89 -6.46 7.89
N GLU A 27 -13.14 -6.00 8.06
CA GLU A 27 -14.19 -6.14 7.05
C GLU A 27 -13.76 -5.48 5.73
N THR A 28 -13.24 -4.25 5.80
CA THR A 28 -12.76 -3.51 4.62
C THR A 28 -11.67 -4.26 3.89
N THR A 29 -10.71 -4.82 4.62
CA THR A 29 -9.60 -5.58 4.05
C THR A 29 -10.12 -6.82 3.34
N LYS A 30 -10.99 -7.59 3.99
CA LYS A 30 -11.57 -8.81 3.39
C LYS A 30 -12.45 -8.48 2.19
N ALA A 31 -13.26 -7.41 2.26
CA ALA A 31 -14.07 -6.95 1.15
C ALA A 31 -13.20 -6.53 -0.05
N LEU A 32 -12.06 -5.88 0.20
CA LEU A 32 -11.11 -5.49 -0.84
C LEU A 32 -10.47 -6.71 -1.52
N MET A 33 -10.07 -7.74 -0.77
CA MET A 33 -9.52 -8.98 -1.33
C MET A 33 -10.55 -9.70 -2.21
N ILE A 34 -11.79 -9.84 -1.72
CA ILE A 34 -12.88 -10.45 -2.49
C ILE A 34 -13.21 -9.61 -3.74
N LEU A 35 -13.18 -8.28 -3.63
CA LEU A 35 -13.41 -7.40 -4.76
C LEU A 35 -12.28 -7.51 -5.79
N GLU A 36 -11.04 -7.68 -5.36
CA GLU A 36 -9.90 -7.88 -6.27
C GLU A 36 -10.12 -9.11 -7.16
N GLU A 37 -10.57 -10.23 -6.58
CA GLU A 37 -10.87 -11.44 -7.33
C GLU A 37 -12.05 -11.27 -8.31
N LYS A 38 -13.05 -10.46 -7.94
CA LYS A 38 -14.29 -10.25 -8.73
C LYS A 38 -14.17 -9.16 -9.79
N ASP A 39 -13.46 -8.08 -9.48
CA ASP A 39 -13.32 -6.85 -10.26
C ASP A 39 -12.02 -6.13 -9.85
N SER A 40 -10.89 -6.69 -10.27
CA SER A 40 -9.54 -6.22 -9.93
C SER A 40 -9.30 -4.76 -10.30
N GLN A 41 -9.89 -4.28 -11.40
CA GLN A 41 -9.77 -2.88 -11.79
C GLN A 41 -10.46 -1.95 -10.80
N LYS A 42 -11.69 -2.27 -10.36
CA LYS A 42 -12.38 -1.46 -9.35
C LYS A 42 -11.66 -1.54 -8.00
N ALA A 43 -11.20 -2.73 -7.61
CA ALA A 43 -10.44 -2.92 -6.38
C ALA A 43 -9.16 -2.06 -6.38
N LEU A 44 -8.42 -2.04 -7.49
CA LEU A 44 -7.22 -1.24 -7.66
C LEU A 44 -7.51 0.26 -7.53
N GLU A 45 -8.57 0.76 -8.18
CA GLU A 45 -8.92 2.20 -8.09
C GLU A 45 -9.30 2.62 -6.66
N LEU A 46 -10.03 1.76 -5.93
CA LEU A 46 -10.32 1.99 -4.51
C LEU A 46 -9.06 1.91 -3.64
N GLY A 47 -8.18 0.93 -3.89
CA GLY A 47 -6.89 0.81 -3.20
C GLY A 47 -5.99 2.03 -3.40
N LYS A 48 -5.87 2.49 -4.65
CA LYS A 48 -5.16 3.73 -4.98
C LYS A 48 -5.74 4.92 -4.22
N ASP A 49 -7.07 5.04 -4.15
CA ASP A 49 -7.74 6.11 -3.40
C ASP A 49 -7.43 6.06 -1.90
N ILE A 50 -7.46 4.87 -1.29
CA ILE A 50 -7.10 4.65 0.11
C ILE A 50 -5.70 5.21 0.41
N ILE A 51 -4.70 4.80 -0.38
CA ILE A 51 -3.31 5.22 -0.15
C ILE A 51 -3.11 6.70 -0.49
N LYS A 52 -3.64 7.17 -1.62
CA LYS A 52 -3.43 8.55 -2.09
C LYS A 52 -3.98 9.58 -1.12
N ASN A 53 -5.17 9.30 -0.57
CA ASN A 53 -5.90 10.21 0.29
C ASN A 53 -5.76 9.89 1.78
N ASN A 54 -4.81 9.02 2.15
CA ASN A 54 -4.52 8.64 3.53
C ASN A 54 -5.77 8.19 4.30
N LYS A 55 -6.60 7.35 3.67
CA LYS A 55 -7.80 6.78 4.30
C LYS A 55 -7.43 5.53 5.10
N GLY A 56 -8.22 5.26 6.15
CA GLY A 56 -7.97 4.17 7.08
C GLY A 56 -6.66 4.32 7.85
N ASP A 57 -6.22 3.27 8.51
CA ASP A 57 -4.97 3.26 9.24
C ASP A 57 -3.78 2.82 8.37
N ASP A 58 -2.59 2.94 8.95
CA ASP A 58 -1.31 2.58 8.30
C ASP A 58 -1.25 1.08 7.93
N TYR A 59 -1.93 0.22 8.70
CA TYR A 59 -1.98 -1.22 8.44
C TYR A 59 -2.85 -1.57 7.23
N LEU A 60 -4.03 -0.95 7.11
CA LEU A 60 -4.89 -1.10 5.94
C LEU A 60 -4.15 -0.62 4.69
N GLN A 61 -3.51 0.56 4.76
CA GLN A 61 -2.78 1.10 3.62
C GLN A 61 -1.59 0.20 3.21
N ALA A 62 -0.87 -0.37 4.18
CA ALA A 62 0.17 -1.36 3.91
C ALA A 62 -0.39 -2.65 3.29
N THR A 63 -1.58 -3.07 3.71
CA THR A 63 -2.27 -4.23 3.12
C THR A 63 -2.66 -3.96 1.67
N VAL A 64 -3.22 -2.78 1.38
CA VAL A 64 -3.53 -2.33 0.01
C VAL A 64 -2.28 -2.35 -0.87
N TRP A 65 -1.15 -1.84 -0.35
CA TRP A 65 0.13 -1.92 -1.05
C TRP A 65 0.49 -3.37 -1.39
N ASN A 66 0.48 -4.26 -0.40
CA ASN A 66 0.85 -5.67 -0.58
C ASN A 66 -0.07 -6.40 -1.58
N VAL A 67 -1.35 -6.08 -1.60
CA VAL A 67 -2.33 -6.68 -2.53
C VAL A 67 -2.02 -6.27 -3.98
N PHE A 68 -1.77 -4.98 -4.23
CA PHE A 68 -1.72 -4.48 -5.61
C PHE A 68 -0.32 -4.27 -6.18
N PHE A 69 0.72 -4.14 -5.35
CA PHE A 69 2.03 -3.69 -5.81
C PHE A 69 2.62 -4.56 -6.91
N PHE A 70 2.59 -5.88 -6.77
CA PHE A 70 3.27 -6.78 -7.72
C PHE A 70 2.70 -6.70 -9.14
N ASP A 71 1.38 -6.66 -9.26
CA ASP A 71 0.72 -6.60 -10.57
C ASP A 71 0.62 -5.16 -11.10
N ASN A 72 0.81 -4.15 -10.25
CA ASN A 72 0.57 -2.73 -10.57
C ASN A 72 1.71 -1.79 -10.13
N GLN A 73 2.97 -2.25 -10.15
CA GLN A 73 4.12 -1.55 -9.55
C GLN A 73 4.20 -0.06 -9.91
N LYS A 74 4.12 0.26 -11.21
CA LYS A 74 4.23 1.64 -11.70
C LYS A 74 3.11 2.52 -11.14
N ASP A 75 1.90 2.00 -11.15
CA ASP A 75 0.70 2.70 -10.68
C ASP A 75 0.76 2.93 -9.16
N MET A 76 1.20 1.93 -8.41
CA MET A 76 1.32 2.03 -6.95
C MET A 76 2.45 2.99 -6.54
N ILE A 77 3.59 2.96 -7.24
CA ILE A 77 4.67 3.93 -7.06
C ILE A 77 4.17 5.36 -7.37
N ASP A 78 3.46 5.55 -8.48
CA ASP A 78 2.91 6.86 -8.86
C ASP A 78 1.93 7.41 -7.81
N VAL A 79 1.11 6.54 -7.21
CA VAL A 79 0.23 6.92 -6.11
C VAL A 79 1.02 7.39 -4.89
N ILE A 80 2.04 6.64 -4.46
CA ILE A 80 2.89 7.06 -3.34
C ILE A 80 3.63 8.35 -3.68
N ASP A 81 4.14 8.51 -4.89
CA ASP A 81 4.91 9.69 -5.31
C ASP A 81 4.03 10.96 -5.28
N LYS A 82 2.78 10.85 -5.74
CA LYS A 82 1.80 11.95 -5.74
C LYS A 82 1.10 12.19 -4.41
N ARG A 83 1.18 11.26 -3.45
CA ARG A 83 0.64 11.42 -2.09
C ARG A 83 1.26 12.65 -1.42
N LYS A 84 0.42 13.50 -0.84
CA LYS A 84 0.84 14.72 -0.12
C LYS A 84 1.02 14.49 1.37
N GLU A 85 0.15 13.65 1.94
CA GLU A 85 0.21 13.28 3.36
C GLU A 85 1.44 12.41 3.64
N GLU A 86 1.93 12.49 4.87
CA GLU A 86 3.05 11.67 5.33
C GLU A 86 2.74 10.17 5.17
N ILE A 87 3.74 9.38 4.80
CA ILE A 87 3.63 7.93 4.67
C ILE A 87 3.83 7.35 6.07
N GLY A 88 2.87 6.55 6.53
CA GLY A 88 2.97 5.87 7.80
C GLY A 88 4.12 4.86 7.83
N LYS A 89 4.55 4.51 9.04
CA LYS A 89 5.73 3.67 9.28
C LYS A 89 5.58 2.27 8.68
N ILE A 90 4.41 1.65 8.81
CA ILE A 90 4.15 0.29 8.36
C ILE A 90 4.11 0.27 6.84
N LEU A 91 3.37 1.19 6.21
CA LEU A 91 3.35 1.33 4.76
C LEU A 91 4.76 1.60 4.20
N LEU A 92 5.52 2.51 4.83
CA LEU A 92 6.89 2.80 4.41
C LEU A 92 7.80 1.56 4.50
N ASP A 93 7.64 0.75 5.55
CA ASP A 93 8.41 -0.48 5.73
C ASP A 93 8.18 -1.45 4.56
N GLU A 94 6.91 -1.70 4.19
CA GLU A 94 6.57 -2.58 3.06
C GLU A 94 7.09 -2.02 1.73
N ILE A 95 6.90 -0.73 1.47
CA ILE A 95 7.40 -0.09 0.25
C ILE A 95 8.91 -0.31 0.09
N ILE A 96 9.69 -0.03 1.13
CA ILE A 96 11.15 -0.17 1.07
C ILE A 96 11.54 -1.64 0.89
N ILE A 97 10.88 -2.56 1.60
CA ILE A 97 11.13 -4.01 1.47
C ILE A 97 10.91 -4.46 0.03
N ASP A 98 9.78 -4.11 -0.56
CA ASP A 98 9.40 -4.61 -1.88
C ASP A 98 10.24 -3.99 -3.00
N LEU A 99 10.51 -2.68 -2.93
CA LEU A 99 11.40 -2.03 -3.90
C LEU A 99 12.81 -2.65 -3.87
N THR A 100 13.33 -2.95 -2.67
CA THR A 100 14.68 -3.50 -2.50
C THR A 100 14.75 -4.96 -2.94
N LYS A 101 13.85 -5.82 -2.44
CA LYS A 101 13.87 -7.26 -2.73
C LYS A 101 13.66 -7.54 -4.21
N ASN A 102 12.77 -6.78 -4.84
CA ASN A 102 12.41 -6.99 -6.23
C ASN A 102 13.25 -6.16 -7.20
N LYS A 103 14.19 -5.34 -6.70
CA LYS A 103 15.05 -4.46 -7.50
C LYS A 103 14.23 -3.65 -8.49
N VAL A 104 13.25 -2.91 -7.96
CA VAL A 104 12.36 -2.09 -8.78
C VAL A 104 13.01 -0.75 -9.03
N ALA A 105 13.23 -0.42 -10.30
CA ALA A 105 13.79 0.85 -10.71
C ALA A 105 12.85 2.01 -10.30
N ILE A 106 13.40 3.00 -9.60
CA ILE A 106 12.67 4.18 -9.12
C ILE A 106 13.39 5.47 -9.50
N SER A 107 12.64 6.57 -9.59
CA SER A 107 13.22 7.88 -9.87
C SER A 107 14.03 8.38 -8.66
N LYS A 108 15.00 9.26 -8.92
CA LYS A 108 15.80 9.92 -7.86
C LYS A 108 14.93 10.73 -6.91
N ASP A 109 13.91 11.41 -7.44
CA ASP A 109 13.00 12.22 -6.65
C ASP A 109 12.15 11.34 -5.71
N PHE A 110 11.69 10.18 -6.20
CA PHE A 110 10.96 9.23 -5.38
C PHE A 110 11.85 8.59 -4.30
N LEU A 111 13.08 8.21 -4.65
CA LEU A 111 14.07 7.74 -3.68
C LEU A 111 14.30 8.77 -2.58
N GLU A 112 14.51 10.05 -2.94
CA GLU A 112 14.73 11.13 -1.98
C GLU A 112 13.48 11.38 -1.10
N LYS A 113 12.28 11.25 -1.66
CA LYS A 113 11.04 11.29 -0.88
C LYS A 113 11.04 10.19 0.19
N LEU A 114 11.31 8.94 -0.18
CA LEU A 114 11.35 7.82 0.76
C LEU A 114 12.46 7.99 1.82
N ARG A 115 13.62 8.54 1.43
CA ARG A 115 14.72 8.87 2.37
C ARG A 115 14.29 9.86 3.44
N ARG A 116 13.64 10.95 3.04
CA ARG A 116 13.16 11.98 3.97
C ARG A 116 12.10 11.43 4.90
N THR A 117 11.14 10.67 4.36
CA THR A 117 10.12 10.02 5.17
C THR A 117 10.75 9.06 6.19
N TYR A 118 11.69 8.21 5.77
CA TYR A 118 12.38 7.28 6.68
C TYR A 118 13.16 8.02 7.77
N ALA A 119 13.87 9.09 7.42
CA ALA A 119 14.60 9.91 8.37
C ALA A 119 13.67 10.51 9.44
N ALA A 120 12.48 10.95 9.05
CA ALA A 120 11.47 11.55 9.93
C ALA A 120 10.77 10.57 10.89
N ILE A 121 10.88 9.25 10.70
CA ILE A 121 10.33 8.27 11.64
C ILE A 121 11.12 8.28 12.94
N ASP A 122 10.51 8.76 14.03
CA ASP A 122 11.14 8.86 15.36
C ASP A 122 11.60 7.51 15.91
N ASN A 123 10.73 6.48 15.81
CA ASN A 123 11.02 5.14 16.31
C ASN A 123 10.99 4.09 15.20
N LYS A 124 12.19 3.69 14.76
CA LYS A 124 12.41 2.68 13.72
C LYS A 124 12.41 1.24 14.26
N MET A 125 12.18 1.03 15.57
CA MET A 125 12.05 -0.30 16.16
C MET A 125 10.91 -1.07 15.48
N ASN A 126 11.12 -2.35 15.17
CA ASN A 126 10.18 -3.23 14.44
C ASN A 126 9.99 -2.93 12.94
N MET A 127 10.69 -1.95 12.36
CA MET A 127 10.83 -1.91 10.91
C MET A 127 11.69 -3.08 10.45
N ARG A 128 11.24 -3.80 9.42
CA ARG A 128 11.93 -4.99 8.89
C ARG A 128 12.76 -4.64 7.66
N CYS A 129 12.54 -3.49 7.05
CA CYS A 129 13.28 -3.03 5.90
C CYS A 129 14.77 -2.90 6.23
N LYS A 130 15.59 -3.30 5.26
CA LYS A 130 17.03 -3.12 5.33
C LYS A 130 17.39 -1.82 4.62
N TYR A 131 17.23 -0.71 5.33
CA TYR A 131 17.33 0.62 4.74
C TYR A 131 18.67 0.90 4.05
N GLU A 132 19.80 0.42 4.60
CA GLU A 132 21.10 0.59 3.95
C GLU A 132 21.18 -0.17 2.62
N GLU A 133 20.66 -1.40 2.54
CA GLU A 133 20.58 -2.16 1.28
C GLU A 133 19.68 -1.45 0.25
N PHE A 134 18.61 -0.80 0.71
CA PHE A 134 17.74 0.01 -0.14
C PHE A 134 18.49 1.21 -0.75
N LEU A 135 19.29 1.93 0.06
CA LEU A 135 20.08 3.06 -0.41
C LEU A 135 21.13 2.65 -1.45
N GLU A 136 21.88 1.58 -1.15
CA GLU A 136 22.88 1.05 -2.08
C GLU A 136 22.24 0.68 -3.43
N TYR A 137 21.07 0.04 -3.41
CA TYR A 137 20.36 -0.29 -4.65
C TYR A 137 19.89 0.96 -5.40
N GLY A 138 19.18 1.88 -4.72
CA GLY A 138 18.60 3.07 -5.35
C GLY A 138 19.64 4.05 -5.89
N GLU A 139 20.85 4.08 -5.33
CA GLU A 139 21.94 4.96 -5.79
C GLU A 139 22.73 4.41 -6.99
N ASN A 140 22.69 3.08 -7.20
CA ASN A 140 23.45 2.37 -8.24
C ASN A 140 22.70 2.25 -9.58
N GLU A 141 21.38 2.47 -9.62
CA GLU A 141 20.56 2.51 -10.84
C GLU A 141 20.75 3.83 -11.65
N LYS A 142 21.96 4.40 -11.66
CA LYS A 142 22.30 5.65 -12.37
C LYS A 142 22.67 5.45 -13.82
#